data_AF-A0AAD7SL33-F1
#
_entry.id   AF-A0AAD7SL33-F1
#
_cell.length_a   1.000
_cell.length_b   1.000
_cell.length_c   1.000
_cell.angle_alpha   90.00
_cell.angle_beta   90.00
_cell.angle_gamma   90.00
#
_symmetry.space_group_name_H-M   'P 1'
#
loop_
_entity.id
_entity.type
_entity.pdbx_description
1 polymer ?
#
loop_
_entity_poly.entity_id
_entity_poly.type
_entity_poly.pdbx_seq_one_letter_code
_entity_poly.pdbx_strand_id
1 'polypeptide(L)'
;MAPKKRDKDAKVNISSSLESEDFSLETTVPTEDISSSDERDGAQKITRQLIERKELLHNLQLLKIELSQKNLIIDNLKLDHLTKIEELEERLNDALHQKQLLALRLDSQLKLQQDESKKQQQFRKQEMDTILLRQKQLEETNRQLSEKAGDIRRSLRDLELTEEKYSELKDLPEEMLSIPEYVSVRFYELLNPLRAQVNELQVKKKSVSEDLDSHRSQIKSLMESYEGERRMRSELEIRSQRLTLELADTKQLIQEGDYKRENYGKVKRQPIAAP
;
A
#
# COMPACT_ATOMS: atom_id res chain seq x y z
N MET A 1 -36.97 -23.77 19.25
CA MET A 1 -37.64 -24.82 20.04
C MET A 1 -37.37 -24.55 21.51
N ALA A 2 -38.42 -24.33 22.31
CA ALA A 2 -38.32 -23.97 23.72
C ALA A 2 -38.20 -25.23 24.62
N PRO A 3 -37.39 -25.23 25.69
CA PRO A 3 -37.41 -26.30 26.68
C PRO A 3 -38.43 -26.01 27.79
N LYS A 4 -39.18 -27.05 28.15
CA LYS A 4 -40.21 -27.07 29.20
C LYS A 4 -39.57 -26.94 30.59
N LYS A 5 -40.09 -25.99 31.38
CA LYS A 5 -39.95 -25.96 32.85
C LYS A 5 -40.70 -27.15 33.46
N ARG A 6 -40.08 -27.85 34.41
CA ARG A 6 -40.76 -28.69 35.40
C ARG A 6 -40.41 -28.13 36.77
N ASP A 7 -41.42 -27.65 37.46
CA ASP A 7 -41.37 -27.22 38.85
C ASP A 7 -41.80 -28.36 39.77
N LYS A 8 -41.04 -28.50 40.86
CA LYS A 8 -41.43 -28.71 42.26
C LYS A 8 -42.16 -29.99 42.70
N ASP A 9 -41.38 -30.79 43.43
CA ASP A 9 -41.55 -31.12 44.85
C ASP A 9 -42.98 -31.15 45.41
N ALA A 10 -43.42 -32.36 45.78
CA ALA A 10 -44.43 -32.56 46.81
C ALA A 10 -44.28 -33.93 47.49
N LYS A 11 -44.00 -33.85 48.80
CA LYS A 11 -44.40 -34.77 49.88
C LYS A 11 -44.01 -36.25 49.77
N VAL A 12 -43.00 -36.63 50.57
CA VAL A 12 -42.97 -37.94 51.22
C VAL A 12 -42.91 -37.71 52.73
N ASN A 13 -43.98 -38.08 53.42
CA ASN A 13 -44.07 -38.09 54.87
C ASN A 13 -43.19 -39.23 55.39
N ILE A 14 -42.16 -38.91 56.16
CA ILE A 14 -41.39 -39.89 56.94
C ILE A 14 -41.89 -39.76 58.37
N SER A 15 -42.91 -40.55 58.70
CA SER A 15 -43.30 -40.83 60.08
C SER A 15 -42.54 -42.07 60.52
N SER A 16 -41.46 -41.89 61.29
CA SER A 16 -40.87 -42.96 62.10
C SER A 16 -40.96 -42.56 63.56
N SER A 17 -42.10 -42.92 64.16
CA SER A 17 -42.31 -42.95 65.60
C SER A 17 -41.43 -44.05 66.18
N LEU A 18 -40.31 -43.68 66.80
CA LEU A 18 -39.51 -44.58 67.62
C LEU A 18 -40.00 -44.43 69.05
N GLU A 19 -40.92 -45.32 69.44
CA GLU A 19 -41.23 -45.56 70.85
C GLU A 19 -40.15 -46.48 71.41
N SER A 20 -39.39 -45.97 72.37
CA SER A 20 -38.33 -46.70 73.06
C SER A 20 -38.46 -46.46 74.55
N GLU A 21 -39.21 -47.35 75.22
CA GLU A 21 -39.29 -47.61 76.67
C GLU A 21 -39.90 -49.03 76.78
N ASP A 22 -39.59 -49.98 77.66
CA ASP A 22 -38.62 -50.13 78.74
C ASP A 22 -38.62 -51.65 79.05
N PHE A 23 -37.50 -52.36 78.95
CA PHE A 23 -37.45 -53.80 79.32
C PHE A 23 -37.30 -53.93 80.84
N SER A 24 -38.43 -53.92 81.55
CA SER A 24 -38.48 -54.17 83.00
C SER A 24 -37.98 -55.58 83.32
N LEU A 25 -36.84 -55.64 84.01
CA LEU A 25 -36.20 -56.87 84.50
C LEU A 25 -36.86 -57.31 85.81
N GLU A 26 -38.05 -57.91 85.73
CA GLU A 26 -38.74 -58.43 86.91
C GLU A 26 -38.05 -59.71 87.40
N THR A 27 -37.31 -59.58 88.49
CA THR A 27 -36.63 -60.67 89.20
C THR A 27 -37.65 -61.33 90.12
N THR A 28 -38.31 -62.39 89.66
CA THR A 28 -39.11 -63.25 90.54
C THR A 28 -38.22 -64.32 91.16
N VAL A 29 -38.13 -64.27 92.49
CA VAL A 29 -37.47 -65.28 93.32
C VAL A 29 -38.37 -66.54 93.35
N PRO A 30 -37.89 -67.74 92.98
CA PRO A 30 -38.67 -68.95 93.16
C PRO A 30 -38.72 -69.33 94.64
N THR A 31 -39.88 -69.21 95.29
CA THR A 31 -40.15 -69.93 96.54
C THR A 31 -40.49 -71.38 96.20
N GLU A 32 -39.56 -72.27 96.53
CA GLU A 32 -39.71 -73.72 96.46
C GLU A 32 -40.66 -74.20 97.57
N ASP A 33 -41.80 -74.80 97.20
CA ASP A 33 -42.56 -75.70 98.08
C ASP A 33 -41.94 -77.10 98.01
N ILE A 34 -41.18 -77.44 99.05
CA ILE A 34 -40.64 -78.77 99.31
C ILE A 34 -41.77 -79.76 99.60
N SER A 35 -42.13 -80.54 98.58
CA SER A 35 -42.86 -81.80 98.73
C SER A 35 -41.86 -82.94 98.99
N SER A 36 -42.00 -83.62 100.12
CA SER A 36 -41.14 -84.72 100.57
C SER A 36 -41.99 -85.88 101.09
N SER A 37 -41.98 -87.02 100.36
CA SER A 37 -41.95 -88.38 100.93
C SER A 37 -41.65 -89.44 99.85
N ASP A 38 -40.49 -90.07 100.01
CA ASP A 38 -39.88 -91.32 99.48
C ASP A 38 -40.37 -92.02 98.19
N GLU A 39 -39.43 -92.29 97.27
CA GLU A 39 -39.09 -93.59 96.63
C GLU A 39 -37.72 -93.43 95.90
N ARG A 40 -36.72 -94.25 96.23
CA ARG A 40 -35.27 -93.94 96.15
C ARG A 40 -34.51 -94.30 94.85
N ASP A 41 -35.18 -94.68 93.76
CA ASP A 41 -34.48 -95.08 92.51
C ASP A 41 -34.77 -94.17 91.28
N GLY A 42 -35.73 -93.25 91.40
CA GLY A 42 -35.93 -92.14 90.45
C GLY A 42 -34.98 -90.96 90.68
N ALA A 43 -34.49 -90.81 91.91
CA ALA A 43 -33.73 -89.63 92.36
C ALA A 43 -32.43 -89.39 91.58
N GLN A 44 -31.70 -90.44 91.17
CA GLN A 44 -30.46 -90.32 90.38
C GLN A 44 -30.70 -89.93 88.92
N LYS A 45 -31.78 -90.41 88.30
CA LYS A 45 -32.19 -89.99 86.95
C LYS A 45 -32.70 -88.55 86.96
N ILE A 46 -33.44 -88.18 88.01
CA ILE A 46 -33.94 -86.81 88.23
C ILE A 46 -32.78 -85.83 88.46
N THR A 47 -31.72 -86.22 89.19
CA THR A 47 -30.55 -85.35 89.38
C THR A 47 -29.72 -85.18 88.10
N ARG A 48 -29.51 -86.22 87.29
CA ARG A 48 -28.85 -86.07 85.97
C ARG A 48 -29.64 -85.18 85.02
N GLN A 49 -30.95 -85.42 84.89
CA GLN A 49 -31.83 -84.59 84.06
C GLN A 49 -31.87 -83.13 84.54
N LEU A 50 -31.78 -82.90 85.85
CA LEU A 50 -31.72 -81.55 86.41
C LEU A 50 -30.39 -80.85 86.10
N ILE A 51 -29.27 -81.58 86.15
CA ILE A 51 -27.95 -81.05 85.78
C ILE A 51 -27.90 -80.73 84.28
N GLU A 52 -28.33 -81.66 83.43
CA GLU A 52 -28.42 -81.44 81.97
C GLU A 52 -29.33 -80.25 81.63
N ARG A 53 -30.47 -80.10 82.33
CA ARG A 53 -31.35 -78.94 82.17
C ARG A 53 -30.66 -77.63 82.59
N LYS A 54 -29.89 -77.63 83.68
CA LYS A 54 -29.14 -76.44 84.13
C LYS A 54 -28.03 -76.08 83.14
N GLU A 55 -27.32 -77.06 82.59
CA GLU A 55 -26.30 -76.85 81.55
C GLU A 55 -26.91 -76.29 80.25
N LEU A 56 -28.03 -76.86 79.79
CA LEU A 56 -28.75 -76.34 78.62
C LEU A 56 -29.26 -74.91 78.84
N LEU A 57 -29.75 -74.58 80.04
CA LEU A 57 -30.18 -73.23 80.38
C LEU A 57 -28.99 -72.25 80.38
N HIS A 58 -27.85 -72.65 80.93
CA HIS A 58 -26.63 -71.84 80.90
C HIS A 58 -26.12 -71.62 79.47
N ASN A 59 -26.07 -72.67 78.65
CA ASN A 59 -25.70 -72.57 77.23
C ASN A 59 -26.65 -71.64 76.46
N LEU A 60 -27.95 -71.69 76.76
CA LEU A 60 -28.93 -70.79 76.17
C LEU A 60 -28.70 -69.33 76.60
N GLN A 61 -28.33 -69.09 77.86
CA GLN A 61 -27.95 -67.75 78.32
C GLN A 61 -26.68 -67.24 77.61
N LEU A 62 -25.66 -68.08 77.48
CA LEU A 62 -24.44 -67.74 76.73
C LEU A 62 -24.76 -67.38 75.27
N LEU A 63 -25.58 -68.19 74.59
CA LEU A 63 -26.00 -67.91 73.21
C LEU A 63 -26.81 -66.62 73.09
N LYS A 64 -27.66 -66.30 74.08
CA LYS A 64 -28.38 -65.01 74.12
C LYS A 64 -27.43 -63.82 74.24
N ILE A 65 -26.39 -63.94 75.08
CA ILE A 65 -25.37 -62.90 75.23
C ILE A 65 -24.55 -62.76 73.95
N GLU A 66 -24.11 -63.87 73.36
CA GLU A 66 -23.35 -63.84 72.10
C GLU A 66 -24.18 -63.22 70.96
N LEU A 67 -25.48 -63.57 70.88
CA LEU A 67 -26.39 -63.00 69.90
C LEU A 67 -26.58 -61.49 70.12
N SER A 68 -26.75 -61.03 71.37
CA SER A 68 -26.89 -59.60 71.67
C SER A 68 -25.61 -58.82 71.37
N GLN A 69 -24.44 -59.40 71.66
CA GLN A 69 -23.15 -58.82 71.29
C GLN A 69 -22.98 -58.71 69.78
N LYS A 70 -23.31 -59.77 69.02
CA LYS A 70 -23.27 -59.74 67.55
C LYS A 70 -24.25 -58.71 66.98
N ASN A 71 -25.45 -58.59 67.55
CA ASN A 71 -26.40 -57.56 67.14
C ASN A 71 -25.84 -56.15 67.39
N LEU A 72 -25.22 -55.91 68.55
CA LEU A 72 -24.60 -54.63 68.86
C LEU A 72 -23.45 -54.28 67.89
N ILE A 73 -22.63 -55.28 67.51
CA ILE A 73 -21.59 -55.10 66.49
C ILE A 73 -22.20 -54.74 65.13
N ILE A 74 -23.27 -55.45 64.73
CA ILE A 74 -23.97 -55.17 63.47
C ILE A 74 -24.51 -53.75 63.46
N ASP A 75 -25.13 -53.29 64.54
CA ASP A 75 -25.73 -51.96 64.61
C ASP A 75 -24.67 -50.85 64.64
N ASN A 76 -23.53 -51.10 65.31
CA ASN A 76 -22.38 -50.19 65.25
C ASN A 76 -21.82 -50.08 63.83
N LEU A 77 -21.63 -51.20 63.12
CA LEU A 77 -21.19 -51.19 61.71
C LEU A 77 -22.18 -50.49 60.79
N LYS A 78 -23.50 -50.65 61.00
CA LYS A 78 -24.51 -49.90 60.25
C LYS A 78 -24.38 -48.40 60.48
N LEU A 79 -24.18 -47.98 61.73
CA LEU A 79 -24.00 -46.57 62.07
C LEU A 79 -22.75 -45.99 61.40
N ASP A 80 -21.63 -46.71 61.45
CA ASP A 80 -20.38 -46.32 60.77
C ASP A 80 -20.55 -46.22 59.25
N HIS A 81 -21.29 -47.15 58.64
CA HIS A 81 -21.58 -47.08 57.21
C HIS A 81 -22.53 -45.92 56.86
N LEU A 82 -23.56 -45.65 57.68
CA LEU A 82 -24.47 -44.53 57.46
C LEU A 82 -23.74 -43.19 57.57
N THR A 83 -22.96 -42.99 58.63
CA THR A 83 -22.11 -41.79 58.77
C THR A 83 -21.14 -41.65 57.60
N LYS A 84 -20.56 -42.78 57.13
CA LYS A 84 -19.68 -42.73 55.97
C LYS A 84 -20.39 -42.34 54.67
N ILE A 85 -21.62 -42.80 54.48
CA ILE A 85 -22.44 -42.42 53.34
C ILE A 85 -22.72 -40.92 53.38
N GLU A 86 -23.14 -40.38 54.53
CA GLU A 86 -23.40 -38.95 54.70
C GLU A 86 -22.16 -38.09 54.39
N GLU A 87 -20.99 -38.47 54.90
CA GLU A 87 -19.73 -37.77 54.57
C GLU A 87 -19.40 -37.77 53.07
N LEU A 88 -19.66 -38.90 52.39
CA LEU A 88 -19.38 -39.03 50.96
C LEU A 88 -20.39 -38.23 50.12
N GLU A 89 -21.64 -38.17 50.55
CA GLU A 89 -22.68 -37.35 49.94
C GLU A 89 -22.38 -35.86 50.08
N GLU A 90 -21.95 -35.41 51.26
CA GLU A 90 -21.53 -34.02 51.47
C GLU A 90 -20.35 -33.65 50.57
N ARG A 91 -19.31 -34.50 50.51
CA ARG A 91 -18.15 -34.29 49.63
C ARG A 91 -18.53 -34.26 48.14
N LEU A 92 -19.48 -35.11 47.74
CA LEU A 92 -19.99 -35.13 46.37
C LEU A 92 -20.73 -33.82 46.06
N ASN A 93 -21.57 -33.35 46.97
CA ASN A 93 -22.30 -32.09 46.83
C ASN A 93 -21.36 -30.90 46.71
N ASP A 94 -20.31 -30.84 47.55
CA ASP A 94 -19.27 -29.82 47.46
C ASP A 94 -18.54 -29.83 46.11
N ALA A 95 -18.14 -31.02 45.65
CA ALA A 95 -17.47 -31.17 44.35
C ALA A 95 -18.37 -30.75 43.18
N LEU A 96 -19.67 -31.08 43.25
CA LEU A 96 -20.65 -30.65 42.25
C LEU A 96 -20.84 -29.13 42.27
N HIS A 97 -20.91 -28.51 43.45
CA HIS A 97 -21.03 -27.07 43.58
C HIS A 97 -19.80 -26.35 43.01
N GLN A 98 -18.60 -26.80 43.36
CA GLN A 98 -17.35 -26.25 42.81
C GLN A 98 -17.28 -26.39 41.28
N LYS A 99 -17.68 -27.54 40.74
CA LYS A 99 -17.76 -27.75 39.29
C LYS A 99 -18.71 -26.75 38.62
N GLN A 100 -19.89 -26.52 39.19
CA GLN A 100 -20.86 -25.57 38.66
C GLN A 100 -20.30 -24.15 38.67
N LEU A 101 -19.65 -23.74 39.75
CA LEU A 101 -19.05 -22.40 39.86
C LEU A 101 -17.92 -22.19 38.85
N LEU A 102 -17.07 -23.19 38.65
CA LEU A 102 -16.01 -23.16 37.64
C LEU A 102 -16.59 -23.11 36.22
N ALA A 103 -17.64 -23.87 35.93
CA ALA A 103 -18.30 -23.85 34.64
C ALA A 103 -18.89 -22.46 34.33
N LEU A 104 -19.57 -21.83 35.30
CA LEU A 104 -20.11 -20.47 35.16
C LEU A 104 -19.00 -19.43 34.95
N ARG A 105 -17.89 -19.55 35.69
CA ARG A 105 -16.73 -18.66 35.54
C ARG A 105 -16.12 -18.78 34.14
N LEU A 106 -15.95 -20.00 33.64
CA LEU A 106 -15.39 -20.24 32.32
C LEU A 106 -16.32 -19.71 31.22
N ASP A 107 -17.63 -19.96 31.33
CA ASP A 107 -18.62 -19.48 30.35
C ASP A 107 -18.67 -17.95 30.32
N SER A 108 -18.63 -17.30 31.49
CA SER A 108 -18.54 -15.84 31.58
C SER A 108 -17.25 -15.31 30.94
N GLN A 109 -16.10 -15.96 31.15
CA GLN A 109 -14.83 -15.53 30.57
C GLN A 109 -14.81 -15.72 29.05
N LEU A 110 -15.33 -16.84 28.54
CA LEU A 110 -15.45 -17.10 27.12
C LEU A 110 -16.35 -16.07 26.44
N LYS A 111 -17.49 -15.74 27.05
CA LYS A 111 -18.40 -14.73 26.53
C LYS A 111 -17.76 -13.35 26.45
N LEU A 112 -17.05 -12.93 27.50
CA LEU A 112 -16.32 -11.66 27.51
C LEU A 112 -15.26 -11.61 26.41
N GLN A 113 -14.44 -12.65 26.28
CA GLN A 113 -13.42 -12.72 25.22
C GLN A 113 -14.03 -12.71 23.82
N GLN A 114 -15.16 -13.39 23.62
CA GLN A 114 -15.85 -13.41 22.35
C GLN A 114 -16.40 -12.02 21.98
N ASP A 115 -16.98 -11.31 22.95
CA ASP A 115 -17.53 -9.97 22.74
C ASP A 115 -16.42 -8.93 22.51
N GLU A 116 -15.30 -9.02 23.24
CA GLU A 116 -14.11 -8.19 23.00
C GLU A 116 -13.51 -8.42 21.62
N SER A 117 -13.36 -9.68 21.20
CA SER A 117 -12.83 -10.02 19.87
C SER A 117 -13.71 -9.48 18.75
N LYS A 118 -15.04 -9.62 18.88
CA LYS A 118 -16.00 -9.02 17.92
C LYS A 118 -15.87 -7.50 17.87
N LYS A 119 -15.78 -6.84 19.02
CA LYS A 119 -15.63 -5.38 19.11
C LYS A 119 -14.32 -4.93 18.45
N GLN A 120 -13.20 -5.59 18.74
CA GLN A 120 -11.91 -5.31 18.09
C GLN A 120 -11.95 -5.54 16.57
N GLN A 121 -12.63 -6.60 16.12
CA GLN A 121 -12.80 -6.87 14.69
C GLN A 121 -13.61 -5.77 13.99
N GLN A 122 -14.69 -5.29 14.63
CA GLN A 122 -15.50 -4.19 14.11
C GLN A 122 -14.69 -2.89 14.02
N PHE A 123 -13.92 -2.55 15.06
CA PHE A 123 -13.04 -1.38 15.02
C PHE A 123 -12.01 -1.45 13.91
N ARG A 124 -11.29 -2.58 13.79
CA ARG A 124 -10.31 -2.78 12.71
C ARG A 124 -10.94 -2.66 11.33
N LYS A 125 -12.17 -3.14 11.16
CA LYS A 125 -12.91 -3.00 9.90
C LYS A 125 -13.22 -1.52 9.60
N GLN A 126 -13.70 -0.77 10.58
CA GLN A 126 -13.97 0.66 10.42
C GLN A 126 -12.71 1.47 10.12
N GLU A 127 -11.60 1.17 10.80
CA GLU A 127 -10.30 1.79 10.52
C GLU A 127 -9.82 1.47 9.11
N MET A 128 -9.93 0.20 8.69
CA MET A 128 -9.59 -0.23 7.33
C MET A 128 -10.42 0.49 6.28
N ASP A 129 -11.74 0.59 6.48
CA ASP A 129 -12.65 1.29 5.56
C ASP A 129 -12.29 2.79 5.45
N THR A 130 -11.89 3.42 6.56
CA THR A 130 -11.44 4.82 6.60
C THR A 130 -10.13 5.01 5.84
N ILE A 131 -9.15 4.12 6.03
CA ILE A 131 -7.87 4.14 5.32
C ILE A 131 -8.11 3.94 3.83
N LEU A 132 -8.95 2.98 3.44
CA LEU A 132 -9.25 2.67 2.05
C LEU A 132 -9.92 3.87 1.35
N LEU A 133 -10.88 4.52 2.02
CA LEU A 133 -11.52 5.73 1.51
C LEU A 133 -10.49 6.85 1.29
N ARG A 134 -9.60 7.07 2.26
CA ARG A 134 -8.55 8.08 2.15
C ARG A 134 -7.57 7.74 1.03
N GLN A 135 -7.19 6.48 0.87
CA GLN A 135 -6.31 6.03 -0.20
C GLN A 135 -6.94 6.30 -1.57
N LYS A 136 -8.23 5.96 -1.74
CA LYS A 136 -8.96 6.22 -2.99
C LYS A 136 -8.99 7.70 -3.35
N GLN A 137 -9.22 8.58 -2.38
CA GLN A 137 -9.16 10.03 -2.58
C GLN A 137 -7.76 10.47 -3.03
N LEU A 138 -6.71 9.96 -2.39
CA LEU A 138 -5.33 10.30 -2.75
C LEU A 138 -4.99 9.82 -4.18
N GLU A 139 -5.38 8.61 -4.55
CA GLU A 139 -5.19 8.08 -5.90
C GLU A 139 -5.91 8.92 -6.96
N GLU A 140 -7.15 9.35 -6.67
CA GLU A 140 -7.89 10.24 -7.55
C GLU A 140 -7.22 11.61 -7.70
N THR A 141 -6.81 12.23 -6.59
CA THR A 141 -6.09 13.52 -6.64
C THR A 141 -4.76 13.41 -7.40
N ASN A 142 -4.01 12.32 -7.22
CA ASN A 142 -2.74 12.11 -7.90
C ASN A 142 -2.96 11.91 -9.42
N ARG A 143 -4.02 11.19 -9.80
CA ARG A 143 -4.42 11.06 -11.20
C ARG A 143 -4.76 12.43 -11.80
N GLN A 144 -5.58 13.23 -11.12
CA GLN A 144 -5.93 14.59 -11.58
C GLN A 144 -4.69 15.49 -11.71
N LEU A 145 -3.76 15.43 -10.77
CA LEU A 145 -2.51 16.19 -10.84
C LEU A 145 -1.63 15.74 -12.01
N SER A 146 -1.58 14.44 -12.28
CA SER A 146 -0.83 13.89 -13.42
C SER A 146 -1.44 14.30 -14.76
N GLU A 147 -2.77 14.30 -14.86
CA GLU A 147 -3.51 14.80 -16.03
C GLU A 147 -3.23 16.30 -16.23
N LYS A 148 -3.39 17.13 -15.20
CA LYS A 148 -3.07 18.57 -15.23
C LYS A 148 -1.62 18.85 -15.62
N ALA A 149 -0.66 18.11 -15.09
CA ALA A 149 0.74 18.23 -15.48
C ALA A 149 0.99 17.82 -16.94
N GLY A 150 0.23 16.85 -17.45
CA GLY A 150 0.19 16.51 -18.87
C GLY A 150 -0.35 17.64 -19.73
N ASP A 151 -1.46 18.26 -19.31
CA ASP A 151 -2.09 19.38 -20.00
C ASP A 151 -1.17 20.59 -20.06
N ILE A 152 -0.52 20.95 -18.94
CA ILE A 152 0.48 22.02 -18.90
C ILE A 152 1.60 21.73 -19.90
N ARG A 153 2.20 20.53 -19.88
CA ARG A 153 3.25 20.17 -20.86
C ARG A 153 2.81 20.27 -22.32
N ARG A 154 1.55 19.98 -22.63
CA ARG A 154 1.00 20.15 -23.99
C ARG A 154 0.79 21.62 -24.32
N SER A 155 0.25 22.41 -23.40
CA SER A 155 0.02 23.85 -23.57
C SER A 155 1.31 24.65 -23.77
N LEU A 156 2.44 24.18 -23.20
CA LEU A 156 3.73 24.84 -23.32
C LEU A 156 4.50 24.51 -24.63
N ARG A 157 3.93 23.73 -25.56
CA ARG A 157 4.60 23.38 -26.82
C ARG A 157 4.65 24.54 -27.82
N ASP A 158 3.56 25.29 -27.91
CA ASP A 158 3.36 26.34 -28.92
C ASP A 158 3.14 27.69 -28.25
N LEU A 159 4.23 28.23 -27.69
CA LEU A 159 4.24 29.52 -26.97
C LEU A 159 4.67 30.64 -27.92
N GLU A 160 3.84 30.94 -28.90
CA GLU A 160 4.05 32.10 -29.77
C GLU A 160 3.17 33.27 -29.32
N LEU A 161 3.82 34.37 -28.93
CA LEU A 161 3.16 35.57 -28.46
C LEU A 161 3.35 36.69 -29.48
N THR A 162 2.27 37.37 -29.84
CA THR A 162 2.31 38.59 -30.65
C THR A 162 2.68 39.79 -29.78
N GLU A 163 3.23 40.84 -30.38
CA GLU A 163 3.63 42.06 -29.67
C GLU A 163 2.45 42.76 -28.96
N GLU A 164 1.28 42.74 -29.58
CA GLU A 164 0.03 43.26 -29.01
C GLU A 164 -0.33 42.52 -27.72
N LYS A 165 -0.35 41.18 -27.76
CA LYS A 165 -0.66 40.35 -26.59
C LYS A 165 0.41 40.41 -25.51
N TYR A 166 1.67 40.57 -25.90
CA TYR A 166 2.76 40.80 -24.95
C TYR A 166 2.52 42.08 -24.15
N SER A 167 2.16 43.17 -24.82
CA SER A 167 1.90 44.46 -24.17
C SER A 167 0.74 44.37 -23.18
N GLU A 168 -0.32 43.64 -23.53
CA GLU A 168 -1.46 43.39 -22.64
C GLU A 168 -1.09 42.55 -21.41
N LEU A 169 -0.31 41.47 -21.59
CA LEU A 169 -0.01 40.51 -20.53
C LEU A 169 1.13 40.97 -19.62
N LYS A 170 2.08 41.78 -20.11
CA LYS A 170 3.24 42.23 -19.34
C LYS A 170 2.87 43.09 -18.13
N ASP A 171 1.79 43.86 -18.23
CA ASP A 171 1.36 44.77 -17.20
C ASP A 171 0.52 44.08 -16.10
N LEU A 172 0.17 42.81 -16.29
CA LEU A 172 -0.58 42.02 -15.32
C LEU A 172 0.34 41.38 -14.26
N PRO A 173 -0.12 41.26 -13.00
CA PRO A 173 0.61 40.52 -11.96
C PRO A 173 0.75 39.03 -12.29
N GLU A 174 1.87 38.42 -11.87
CA GLU A 174 2.15 36.99 -12.10
C GLU A 174 1.06 36.05 -11.55
N GLU A 175 0.41 36.43 -10.45
CA GLU A 175 -0.66 35.65 -9.82
C GLU A 175 -1.95 35.57 -10.66
N MET A 176 -2.15 36.53 -11.56
CA MET A 176 -3.33 36.61 -12.44
C MET A 176 -3.08 35.94 -13.79
N LEU A 177 -1.82 35.64 -14.11
CA LEU A 177 -1.43 35.00 -15.35
C LEU A 177 -1.57 33.48 -15.23
N SER A 178 -2.16 32.85 -16.25
CA SER A 178 -2.05 31.41 -16.37
C SER A 178 -0.59 31.00 -16.62
N ILE A 179 -0.24 29.75 -16.27
CA ILE A 179 1.13 29.24 -16.49
C ILE A 179 1.59 29.43 -17.95
N PRO A 180 0.78 29.11 -18.99
CA PRO A 180 1.19 29.34 -20.37
C PRO A 180 1.39 30.82 -20.71
N GLU A 181 0.55 31.72 -20.21
CA GLU A 181 0.69 33.17 -20.44
C GLU A 181 1.95 33.71 -19.78
N TYR A 182 2.19 33.35 -18.52
CA TYR A 182 3.41 33.71 -17.79
C TYR A 182 4.66 33.26 -18.55
N VAL A 183 4.70 31.99 -18.96
CA VAL A 183 5.85 31.47 -19.71
C VAL A 183 5.97 32.15 -21.08
N SER A 184 4.86 32.43 -21.77
CA SER A 184 4.85 33.11 -23.07
C SER A 184 5.45 34.51 -22.98
N VAL A 185 5.09 35.29 -21.96
CA VAL A 185 5.65 36.64 -21.72
C VAL A 185 7.17 36.55 -21.52
N ARG A 186 7.64 35.63 -20.66
CA ARG A 186 9.08 35.42 -20.41
C ARG A 186 9.82 34.95 -21.67
N PHE A 187 9.23 34.05 -22.45
CA PHE A 187 9.80 33.59 -23.72
C PHE A 187 9.89 34.72 -24.73
N TYR A 188 8.85 35.57 -24.84
CA TYR A 188 8.85 36.72 -25.75
C TYR A 188 9.97 37.71 -25.40
N GLU A 189 10.14 38.04 -24.11
CA GLU A 189 11.20 38.95 -23.63
C GLU A 189 12.61 38.46 -23.99
N LEU A 190 12.83 37.14 -23.97
CA LEU A 190 14.12 36.55 -24.30
C LEU A 190 14.32 36.32 -25.80
N LEU A 191 13.30 35.81 -26.50
CA LEU A 191 13.41 35.39 -27.90
C LEU A 191 13.35 36.57 -28.87
N ASN A 192 12.55 37.61 -28.58
CA ASN A 192 12.38 38.73 -29.49
C ASN A 192 13.69 39.50 -29.79
N PRO A 193 14.54 39.87 -28.80
CA PRO A 193 15.80 40.54 -29.09
C PRO A 193 16.78 39.63 -29.87
N LEU A 194 16.79 38.32 -29.60
CA LEU A 194 17.58 37.36 -30.37
C LEU A 194 17.10 37.27 -31.82
N ARG A 195 15.78 37.22 -32.07
CA ARG A 195 15.20 37.24 -33.41
C ARG A 195 15.58 38.53 -34.15
N ALA A 196 15.53 39.68 -33.48
CA ALA A 196 15.95 40.96 -34.05
C ALA A 196 17.43 40.95 -34.48
N GLN A 197 18.33 40.44 -33.62
CA GLN A 197 19.75 40.30 -33.96
C GLN A 197 20.00 39.37 -35.15
N VAL A 198 19.31 38.23 -35.19
CA VAL A 198 19.40 37.29 -36.33
C VAL A 198 18.98 37.96 -37.63
N ASN A 199 17.85 38.69 -37.60
CA ASN A 199 17.37 39.43 -38.77
C ASN A 199 18.37 40.50 -39.20
N GLU A 200 18.92 41.28 -38.27
CA GLU A 200 19.93 42.31 -38.55
C GLU A 200 21.19 41.70 -39.18
N LEU A 201 21.71 40.61 -38.60
CA LEU A 201 22.87 39.89 -39.15
C LEU A 201 22.57 39.32 -40.54
N GLN A 202 21.36 38.84 -40.78
CA GLN A 202 20.95 38.31 -42.08
C GLN A 202 20.86 39.40 -43.15
N VAL A 203 20.40 40.61 -42.78
CA VAL A 203 20.43 41.78 -43.67
C VAL A 203 21.87 42.20 -43.95
N LYS A 204 22.73 42.31 -42.94
CA LYS A 204 24.16 42.63 -43.11
C LYS A 204 24.87 41.63 -44.02
N LYS A 205 24.61 40.33 -43.83
CA LYS A 205 25.15 39.26 -44.69
C LYS A 205 24.77 39.46 -46.16
N LYS A 206 23.50 39.81 -46.43
CA LYS A 206 23.03 40.07 -47.80
C LYS A 206 23.74 41.28 -48.41
N SER A 207 23.76 42.41 -47.71
CA SER A 207 24.44 43.63 -48.16
C SER A 207 25.91 43.38 -48.47
N VAL A 208 26.66 42.72 -47.57
CA VAL A 208 28.08 42.41 -47.81
C VAL A 208 28.26 41.46 -49.00
N SER A 209 27.34 40.51 -49.21
CA SER A 209 27.36 39.63 -50.37
C SER A 209 27.15 40.40 -51.67
N GLU A 210 26.19 41.32 -51.69
CA GLU A 210 25.89 42.19 -52.84
C GLU A 210 27.08 43.10 -53.16
N ASP A 211 27.70 43.71 -52.14
CA ASP A 211 28.91 44.53 -52.30
C ASP A 211 30.07 43.71 -52.87
N LEU A 212 30.26 42.48 -52.38
CA LEU A 212 31.31 41.58 -52.86
C LEU A 212 31.09 41.20 -54.34
N ASP A 213 29.84 40.91 -54.73
CA ASP A 213 29.51 40.59 -56.13
C ASP A 213 29.63 41.82 -57.05
N SER A 214 29.30 43.02 -56.54
CA SER A 214 29.54 44.29 -57.23
C SER A 214 31.04 44.51 -57.47
N HIS A 215 31.88 44.36 -56.44
CA HIS A 215 33.33 44.48 -56.56
C HIS A 215 33.94 43.44 -57.50
N ARG A 216 33.47 42.18 -57.45
CA ARG A 216 33.88 41.15 -58.42
C ARG A 216 33.55 41.57 -59.85
N SER A 217 32.39 42.17 -60.07
CA SER A 217 31.96 42.64 -61.40
C SER A 217 32.78 43.84 -61.88
N GLN A 218 33.08 44.78 -60.98
CA GLN A 218 33.98 45.92 -61.26
C GLN A 218 35.40 45.48 -61.59
N ILE A 219 35.95 44.50 -60.87
CA ILE A 219 37.28 43.96 -61.16
C ILE A 219 37.31 43.28 -62.54
N LYS A 220 36.26 42.52 -62.88
CA LYS A 220 36.15 41.91 -64.22
C LYS A 220 36.12 42.95 -65.34
N SER A 221 35.27 43.97 -65.24
CA SER A 221 35.18 45.01 -66.27
C SER A 221 36.47 45.82 -66.39
N LEU A 222 37.14 46.10 -65.27
CA LEU A 222 38.43 46.79 -65.27
C LEU A 222 39.53 45.94 -65.94
N MET A 223 39.58 44.63 -65.66
CA MET A 223 40.50 43.72 -66.33
C MET A 223 40.24 43.64 -67.84
N GLU A 224 38.98 43.54 -68.25
CA GLU A 224 38.60 43.53 -69.67
C GLU A 224 39.00 44.83 -70.38
N SER A 225 38.77 45.99 -69.76
CA SER A 225 39.18 47.30 -70.29
C SER A 225 40.70 47.40 -70.39
N TYR A 226 41.43 47.00 -69.35
CA TYR A 226 42.89 47.00 -69.34
C TYR A 226 43.48 46.10 -70.43
N GLU A 227 42.91 44.90 -70.62
CA GLU A 227 43.32 44.02 -71.72
C GLU A 227 43.03 44.63 -73.09
N GLY A 228 41.87 45.29 -73.26
CA GLY A 228 41.53 46.02 -74.48
C GLY A 228 42.53 47.13 -74.80
N GLU A 229 42.87 47.96 -73.82
CA GLU A 229 43.84 49.05 -73.98
C GLU A 229 45.25 48.51 -74.26
N ARG A 230 45.65 47.43 -73.60
CA ARG A 230 46.91 46.73 -73.90
C ARG A 230 46.99 46.25 -75.35
N ARG A 231 45.89 45.68 -75.89
CA ARG A 231 45.81 45.27 -77.30
C ARG A 231 45.91 46.48 -78.24
N MET A 232 45.13 47.53 -77.98
CA MET A 232 45.16 48.78 -78.77
C MET A 232 46.53 49.45 -78.78
N ARG A 233 47.20 49.50 -77.62
CA ARG A 233 48.57 50.03 -77.50
C ARG A 233 49.53 49.21 -78.36
N SER A 234 49.45 47.88 -78.30
CA SER A 234 50.28 47.00 -79.14
C SER A 234 50.03 47.23 -80.64
N GLU A 235 48.77 47.42 -81.07
CA GLU A 235 48.44 47.72 -82.47
C GLU A 235 48.94 49.08 -82.93
N LEU A 236 48.86 50.10 -82.07
CA LEU A 236 49.38 51.45 -82.35
C LEU A 236 50.90 51.44 -82.41
N GLU A 237 51.57 50.68 -81.56
CA GLU A 237 53.02 50.51 -81.58
C GLU A 237 53.47 49.87 -82.90
N ILE A 238 52.80 48.80 -83.34
CA ILE A 238 53.04 48.18 -84.66
C ILE A 238 52.81 49.19 -85.80
N ARG A 239 51.71 49.95 -85.77
CA ARG A 239 51.42 51.00 -86.78
C ARG A 239 52.47 52.10 -86.79
N SER A 240 52.90 52.57 -85.62
CA SER A 240 53.95 53.59 -85.48
C SER A 240 55.27 53.09 -86.05
N GLN A 241 55.66 51.84 -85.75
CA GLN A 241 56.85 51.22 -86.31
C GLN A 241 56.76 51.16 -87.84
N ARG A 242 55.61 50.74 -88.39
CA ARG A 242 55.39 50.70 -89.85
C ARG A 242 55.50 52.09 -90.49
N LEU A 243 54.81 53.09 -89.96
CA LEU A 243 54.88 54.47 -90.47
C LEU A 243 56.30 55.04 -90.38
N THR A 244 57.06 54.67 -89.34
CA THR A 244 58.46 55.09 -89.19
C THR A 244 59.33 54.51 -90.31
N LEU A 245 59.12 53.23 -90.68
CA LEU A 245 59.78 52.60 -91.82
C LEU A 245 59.39 53.26 -93.14
N GLU A 246 58.09 53.44 -93.42
CA GLU A 246 57.62 54.11 -94.64
C GLU A 246 58.14 55.55 -94.76
N LEU A 247 58.24 56.27 -93.64
CA LEU A 247 58.82 57.62 -93.60
C LEU A 247 60.33 57.61 -93.87
N ALA A 248 61.06 56.58 -93.41
CA ALA A 248 62.47 56.39 -93.74
C ALA A 248 62.65 56.11 -95.25
N ASP A 249 61.85 55.19 -95.81
CA ASP A 249 61.86 54.83 -97.23
C ASP A 249 61.56 56.04 -98.12
N THR A 250 60.54 56.83 -97.79
CA THR A 250 60.19 58.05 -98.54
C THR A 250 61.27 59.13 -98.43
N LYS A 251 61.92 59.30 -97.27
CA LYS A 251 63.09 60.20 -97.13
C LYS A 251 64.24 59.75 -98.02
N GLN A 252 64.50 58.45 -98.11
CA GLN A 252 65.52 57.90 -99.01
C GLN A 252 65.19 58.18 -100.48
N LEU A 253 63.95 57.90 -100.93
CA LEU A 253 63.49 58.20 -102.30
C LEU A 253 63.59 59.69 -102.69
N ILE A 254 63.42 60.59 -101.72
CA ILE A 254 63.60 62.04 -101.94
C ILE A 254 65.08 62.37 -102.09
N GLN A 255 65.97 61.79 -101.28
CA GLN A 255 67.42 62.02 -101.37
C GLN A 255 68.03 61.45 -102.66
N GLU A 256 67.52 60.32 -103.15
CA GLU A 256 67.96 59.68 -104.40
C GLU A 256 67.39 60.36 -105.66
N GLY A 257 66.48 61.35 -105.51
CA GLY A 257 65.94 62.16 -106.61
C GLY A 257 64.76 61.53 -107.39
N ASP A 258 64.35 60.31 -107.04
CA ASP A 258 63.31 59.54 -107.74
C ASP A 258 61.87 59.89 -107.32
N TYR A 259 61.68 60.55 -106.18
CA TYR A 259 60.35 60.90 -105.67
C TYR A 259 59.52 61.78 -106.63
N LYS A 260 60.19 62.68 -107.36
CA LYS A 260 59.53 63.55 -108.36
C LYS A 260 59.11 62.79 -109.63
N ARG A 261 59.73 61.66 -109.97
CA ARG A 261 59.40 60.90 -111.19
C ARG A 261 58.21 59.97 -111.00
N GLU A 262 58.09 59.30 -109.87
CA GLU A 262 57.00 58.33 -109.64
C GLU A 262 55.67 58.98 -109.20
N ASN A 263 55.69 60.09 -108.46
CA ASN A 263 54.47 60.66 -107.87
C ASN A 263 53.75 61.70 -108.76
N TYR A 264 54.35 62.09 -109.89
CA TYR A 264 53.78 63.06 -110.83
C TYR A 264 52.43 62.63 -111.42
N GLY A 265 52.16 61.32 -111.50
CA GLY A 265 50.91 60.76 -112.03
C GLY A 265 49.69 60.96 -111.12
N LYS A 266 49.87 61.10 -109.80
CA LYS A 266 48.76 61.26 -108.84
C LYS A 266 48.31 62.71 -108.69
N VAL A 267 49.23 63.67 -108.84
CA VAL A 267 48.94 65.11 -108.66
C VAL A 267 48.16 65.70 -109.85
N LYS A 268 48.33 65.17 -111.07
CA LYS A 268 47.64 65.71 -112.27
C LYS A 268 46.19 65.24 -112.48
N ARG A 269 45.64 64.34 -111.64
CA ARG A 269 44.26 63.82 -111.78
C ARG A 269 43.26 64.38 -110.77
N GLN A 270 43.44 65.63 -110.34
CA GLN A 270 42.32 66.41 -109.77
C GLN A 270 41.88 67.45 -110.80
N PRO A 271 40.72 67.27 -111.48
CA PRO A 271 40.07 68.35 -112.19
C PRO A 271 39.52 69.35 -111.16
N ILE A 272 39.83 70.61 -111.42
CA ILE A 272 39.22 71.80 -110.84
C ILE A 272 37.70 71.68 -111.02
N ALA A 273 36.96 71.67 -109.90
CA ALA A 273 35.54 72.01 -109.87
C ALA A 273 35.37 73.11 -108.81
N ALA A 274 35.10 74.31 -109.28
CA ALA A 274 34.65 75.48 -108.53
C ALA A 274 33.47 76.08 -109.31
N PRO A 275 32.58 76.89 -108.69
CA PRO A 275 32.52 77.28 -107.27
C PRO A 275 31.43 76.54 -106.46
#